data_AF-A0A2D7PLN2-F1
#
_entry.id   AF-A0A2D7PLN2-F1
#
_cell.length_a   1.000
_cell.length_b   1.000
_cell.length_c   1.000
_cell.angle_alpha   90.00
_cell.angle_beta   90.00
_cell.angle_gamma   90.00
#
_symmetry.space_group_name_H-M   'P 1'
#
loop_
_entity.id
_entity.type
_entity.pdbx_description
1 polymer ?
#
loop_
_entity_poly.entity_id
_entity_poly.type
_entity_poly.pdbx_seq_one_letter_code
_entity_poly.pdbx_strand_id
1 'polypeptide(L)'
;MRATLKTAAGYLSTLVTRYTPLDLSRPSLEGIFNVLPITNSILTSGQPTEAQLQCVRDAGYRHVINLAPHGIENALPDERASLEALGIQYTHIPVDFKNPTEAHFAQFCETLQGLGDTKVLVHCAANMRVSAFMFRYRRDVLDEPAERLLDDLHSIWEPFGVWKKFIATPPPDPEAQA
;
A
#
# COMPACT_ATOMS: atom_id res chain seq x y z
N MET A 1 21.27 2.56 9.58
CA MET A 1 21.63 1.12 9.57
C MET A 1 20.61 0.19 10.23
N ARG A 2 19.85 0.59 11.27
CA ARG A 2 18.85 -0.31 11.92
C ARG A 2 17.59 -0.57 11.09
N ALA A 3 17.16 0.39 10.25
CA ALA A 3 15.97 0.24 9.41
C ALA A 3 16.18 -0.79 8.29
N THR A 4 17.34 -0.76 7.64
CA THR A 4 17.69 -1.62 6.49
C THR A 4 17.73 -3.12 6.84
N LEU A 5 18.16 -3.46 8.06
CA LEU A 5 18.20 -4.84 8.55
C LEU A 5 16.80 -5.42 8.81
N LYS A 6 15.86 -4.59 9.30
CA LYS A 6 14.46 -4.99 9.49
C LYS A 6 13.77 -5.26 8.16
N THR A 7 14.02 -4.42 7.16
CA THR A 7 13.49 -4.59 5.80
C THR A 7 14.02 -5.87 5.15
N ALA A 8 15.32 -6.14 5.26
CA ALA A 8 15.93 -7.34 4.67
C ALA A 8 15.46 -8.64 5.35
N ALA A 9 15.36 -8.66 6.69
CA ALA A 9 14.91 -9.85 7.42
C ALA A 9 13.41 -10.15 7.23
N GLY A 10 12.56 -9.12 7.21
CA GLY A 10 11.13 -9.26 6.93
C GLY A 10 10.89 -9.73 5.49
N TYR A 11 11.62 -9.17 4.53
CA TYR A 11 11.57 -9.60 3.13
C TYR A 11 12.01 -11.07 2.99
N LEU A 12 13.12 -11.48 3.62
CA LEU A 12 13.57 -12.87 3.57
C LEU A 12 12.55 -13.84 4.18
N SER A 13 11.87 -13.44 5.25
CA SER A 13 10.79 -14.24 5.85
C SER A 13 9.60 -14.42 4.91
N THR A 14 9.26 -13.41 4.09
CA THR A 14 8.21 -13.55 3.06
C THR A 14 8.60 -14.47 1.91
N LEU A 15 9.90 -14.72 1.70
CA LEU A 15 10.39 -15.61 0.66
C LEU A 15 10.38 -17.08 1.07
N VAL A 16 10.54 -17.37 2.37
CA VAL A 16 10.49 -18.75 2.92
C VAL A 16 9.07 -19.34 2.83
N THR A 17 8.03 -18.51 2.89
CA THR A 17 6.62 -18.92 2.79
C THR A 17 6.25 -19.55 1.45
N ARG A 18 7.08 -19.38 0.39
CA ARG A 18 6.81 -19.93 -0.95
C ARG A 18 7.10 -21.44 -1.09
N TYR A 19 7.95 -22.01 -0.22
CA TYR A 19 8.42 -23.40 -0.34
C TYR A 19 8.24 -24.24 0.93
N THR A 20 7.67 -23.67 1.98
CA THR A 20 7.32 -24.42 3.21
C THR A 20 5.90 -24.05 3.65
N PRO A 21 5.06 -25.02 4.05
CA PRO A 21 3.70 -24.76 4.54
C PRO A 21 3.67 -24.14 5.95
N LEU A 22 4.80 -23.59 6.42
CA LEU A 22 4.90 -22.90 7.70
C LEU A 22 4.84 -21.40 7.43
N ASP A 23 3.62 -20.87 7.27
CA ASP A 23 3.37 -19.44 7.36
C ASP A 23 3.63 -19.00 8.81
N LEU A 24 4.83 -18.46 9.06
CA LEU A 24 5.24 -17.93 10.36
C LEU A 24 4.67 -16.54 10.63
N SER A 25 3.94 -15.94 9.68
CA SER A 25 3.22 -14.70 9.92
C SER A 25 2.03 -14.98 10.84
N ARG A 26 1.87 -14.17 11.90
CA ARG A 26 0.68 -14.26 12.74
C ARG A 26 -0.52 -13.83 11.88
N PRO A 27 -1.63 -14.59 11.87
CA PRO A 27 -2.86 -14.17 11.20
C PRO A 27 -3.51 -13.03 11.99
N SER A 28 -2.95 -11.83 11.86
CA SER A 28 -3.48 -10.59 12.41
C SER A 28 -3.13 -9.44 11.47
N LEU A 29 -3.84 -8.31 11.60
CA LEU A 29 -3.55 -7.12 10.79
C LEU A 29 -2.15 -6.57 11.07
N GLU A 30 -1.76 -6.56 12.34
CA GLU A 30 -0.46 -6.07 12.82
C GLU A 30 0.69 -6.97 12.35
N GLY A 31 0.39 -8.22 11.98
CA GLY A 31 1.32 -9.17 11.40
C GLY A 31 1.62 -8.92 9.93
N ILE A 32 0.84 -8.08 9.23
CA ILE A 32 1.07 -7.76 7.82
C ILE A 32 2.36 -6.92 7.73
N PHE A 33 3.24 -7.29 6.80
CA PHE A 33 4.52 -6.62 6.64
C PHE A 33 4.35 -5.12 6.37
N ASN A 34 5.11 -4.27 7.09
CA ASN A 34 5.06 -2.81 6.97
C ASN A 34 3.64 -2.23 7.06
N VAL A 35 2.76 -2.80 7.89
CA VAL A 35 1.43 -2.27 8.11
C VAL A 35 1.46 -0.91 8.83
N LEU A 36 0.66 0.03 8.35
CA LEU A 36 0.50 1.35 8.94
C LEU A 36 -0.96 1.82 8.75
N PRO A 37 -1.75 1.92 9.84
CA PRO A 37 -3.06 2.56 9.81
C PRO A 37 -2.92 4.05 9.57
N ILE A 38 -3.63 4.60 8.59
CA ILE A 38 -3.62 6.04 8.28
C ILE A 38 -4.83 6.72 8.92
N THR A 39 -6.00 6.09 8.81
CA THR A 39 -7.25 6.52 9.46
C THR A 39 -7.98 5.30 10.00
N ASN A 40 -9.14 5.51 10.62
CA ASN A 40 -10.01 4.40 11.03
C ASN A 40 -10.53 3.56 9.85
N SER A 41 -10.51 4.09 8.62
CA SER A 41 -10.99 3.43 7.40
C SER A 41 -9.87 3.06 6.41
N ILE A 42 -8.68 3.63 6.52
CA ILE A 42 -7.57 3.38 5.58
C ILE A 42 -6.42 2.67 6.30
N LEU A 43 -6.14 1.44 5.87
CA LEU A 43 -4.96 0.67 6.26
C LEU A 43 -3.99 0.60 5.08
N THR A 44 -2.70 0.76 5.34
CA THR A 44 -1.66 0.56 4.33
C THR A 44 -0.74 -0.58 4.70
N SER A 45 -0.19 -1.31 3.73
CA SER A 45 0.76 -2.39 4.03
C SER A 45 1.65 -2.80 2.85
N GLY A 46 2.60 -3.69 3.15
CA GLY A 46 3.18 -4.63 2.19
C GLY A 46 2.21 -5.74 1.83
N GLN A 47 2.70 -6.80 1.17
CA GLN A 47 1.82 -7.85 0.67
C GLN A 47 1.22 -8.66 1.83
N PRO A 48 -0.12 -8.73 1.96
CA PRO A 48 -0.76 -9.65 2.89
C PRO A 48 -0.69 -11.09 2.38
N THR A 49 -0.57 -12.05 3.30
CA THR A 49 -0.81 -13.47 3.00
C THR A 49 -2.31 -13.75 2.88
N GLU A 50 -2.70 -14.89 2.32
CA GLU A 50 -4.12 -15.28 2.24
C GLU A 50 -4.78 -15.38 3.62
N ALA A 51 -4.04 -15.88 4.63
CA ALA A 51 -4.53 -15.92 6.01
C ALA A 51 -4.75 -14.51 6.57
N GLN A 52 -3.87 -13.57 6.24
CA GLN A 52 -4.03 -12.17 6.64
C GLN A 52 -5.18 -11.47 5.90
N LEU A 53 -5.47 -11.84 4.65
CA LEU A 53 -6.65 -11.34 3.94
C LEU A 53 -7.96 -11.73 4.64
N GLN A 54 -8.01 -12.90 5.31
CA GLN A 54 -9.15 -13.25 6.16
C GLN A 54 -9.27 -12.27 7.34
N CYS A 55 -8.16 -11.94 8.00
CA CYS A 55 -8.15 -10.94 9.08
C CYS A 55 -8.59 -9.55 8.59
N VAL A 56 -8.19 -9.16 7.37
CA VAL A 56 -8.62 -7.93 6.70
C VAL A 56 -10.14 -7.92 6.52
N ARG A 57 -10.72 -9.01 6.00
CA ARG A 57 -12.19 -9.16 5.90
C ARG A 57 -12.87 -9.02 7.26
N ASP A 58 -12.38 -9.76 8.26
CA ASP A 58 -12.99 -9.86 9.58
C ASP A 58 -12.93 -8.53 10.34
N ALA A 59 -11.90 -7.71 10.09
CA ALA A 59 -11.77 -6.35 10.64
C ALA A 59 -12.62 -5.28 9.92
N GLY A 60 -13.46 -5.70 8.98
CA GLY A 60 -14.42 -4.82 8.31
C GLY A 60 -13.93 -4.17 7.02
N TYR A 61 -12.72 -4.47 6.56
CA TYR A 61 -12.26 -3.98 5.25
C TYR A 61 -13.03 -4.67 4.13
N ARG A 62 -13.47 -3.90 3.14
CA ARG A 62 -14.34 -4.37 2.05
C ARG A 62 -13.77 -4.09 0.67
N HIS A 63 -12.68 -3.34 0.60
CA HIS A 63 -11.97 -3.04 -0.64
C HIS A 63 -10.46 -3.19 -0.45
N VAL A 64 -9.79 -3.74 -1.47
CA VAL A 64 -8.33 -3.77 -1.57
C VAL A 64 -7.87 -3.02 -2.81
N ILE A 65 -6.92 -2.12 -2.64
CA ILE A 65 -6.19 -1.46 -3.73
C ILE A 65 -4.75 -1.98 -3.74
N ASN A 66 -4.34 -2.64 -4.83
CA ASN A 66 -2.98 -3.16 -4.98
C ASN A 66 -2.18 -2.31 -6.00
N LEU A 67 -1.07 -1.74 -5.54
CA LEU A 67 -0.17 -0.92 -6.38
C LEU A 67 1.04 -1.68 -6.95
N ALA A 68 1.21 -2.95 -6.59
CA ALA A 68 2.30 -3.78 -7.09
C ALA A 68 1.93 -4.44 -8.43
N PRO A 69 2.83 -4.42 -9.43
CA PRO A 69 2.69 -5.27 -10.60
C PRO A 69 2.62 -6.75 -10.22
N HIS A 70 1.93 -7.56 -11.01
CA HIS A 70 1.93 -9.02 -10.83
C HIS A 70 3.33 -9.62 -11.04
N GLY A 71 3.55 -10.81 -10.49
CA GLY A 71 4.80 -11.57 -10.70
C GLY A 71 6.01 -11.04 -9.94
N ILE A 72 5.84 -10.07 -9.03
CA ILE A 72 6.87 -9.70 -8.06
C ILE A 72 7.07 -10.83 -7.04
N GLU A 73 8.24 -10.85 -6.39
CA GLU A 73 8.73 -12.01 -5.63
C GLU A 73 7.78 -12.51 -4.53
N ASN A 74 7.02 -11.61 -3.90
CA ASN A 74 6.08 -11.92 -2.83
C ASN A 74 4.59 -11.87 -3.24
N ALA A 75 4.26 -11.64 -4.52
CA ALA A 75 2.86 -11.61 -4.96
C ALA A 75 2.17 -12.96 -4.72
N LEU A 76 0.88 -12.91 -4.33
CA LEU A 76 0.06 -14.11 -4.31
C LEU A 76 -0.11 -14.69 -5.73
N PRO A 77 -0.30 -16.01 -5.87
CA PRO A 77 -0.52 -16.63 -7.18
C PRO A 77 -1.74 -16.05 -7.92
N ASP A 78 -2.85 -15.85 -7.21
CA ASP A 78 -4.06 -15.21 -7.72
C ASP A 78 -4.76 -14.41 -6.62
N GLU A 79 -4.26 -13.21 -6.35
CA GLU A 79 -4.81 -12.32 -5.32
C GLU A 79 -6.28 -11.95 -5.57
N ARG A 80 -6.68 -11.82 -6.84
CA ARG A 80 -8.07 -11.52 -7.21
C ARG A 80 -8.97 -12.64 -6.74
N ALA A 81 -8.65 -13.90 -7.06
CA ALA A 81 -9.45 -15.04 -6.64
C ALA A 81 -9.52 -15.16 -5.11
N SER A 82 -8.40 -14.94 -4.40
CA SER A 82 -8.38 -14.98 -2.93
C SER A 82 -9.29 -13.89 -2.31
N LEU A 83 -9.34 -12.68 -2.88
CA LEU A 83 -10.21 -11.60 -2.42
C LEU A 83 -11.69 -11.82 -2.78
N GLU A 84 -11.97 -12.29 -3.99
CA GLU A 84 -13.33 -12.62 -4.45
C GLU A 84 -13.96 -13.71 -3.56
N ALA A 85 -13.20 -14.74 -3.19
CA ALA A 85 -13.63 -15.78 -2.24
C ALA A 85 -13.99 -15.23 -0.85
N LEU A 86 -13.44 -14.07 -0.47
CA LEU A 86 -13.72 -13.37 0.78
C LEU A 86 -14.80 -12.29 0.65
N GLY A 87 -15.34 -12.07 -0.55
CA GLY A 87 -16.30 -11.01 -0.84
C GLY A 87 -15.69 -9.60 -0.75
N ILE A 88 -14.36 -9.49 -0.87
CA ILE A 88 -13.67 -8.20 -0.87
C ILE A 88 -13.53 -7.70 -2.31
N GLN A 89 -13.90 -6.45 -2.54
CA GLN A 89 -13.74 -5.79 -3.83
C GLN A 89 -12.26 -5.48 -4.09
N TYR A 90 -11.85 -5.53 -5.36
CA TYR A 90 -10.44 -5.43 -5.74
C TYR A 90 -10.21 -4.43 -6.87
N THR A 91 -9.30 -3.48 -6.63
CA THR A 91 -8.77 -2.57 -7.65
C THR A 91 -7.27 -2.76 -7.78
N HIS A 92 -6.79 -2.97 -9.00
CA HIS A 92 -5.38 -3.12 -9.29
C HIS A 92 -4.87 -1.92 -10.11
N ILE A 93 -3.84 -1.24 -9.59
CA ILE A 93 -3.21 -0.08 -10.23
C ILE A 93 -1.71 -0.38 -10.30
N PRO A 94 -1.22 -1.13 -11.30
CA PRO A 94 0.15 -1.66 -11.30
C PRO A 94 1.20 -0.55 -11.53
N VAL A 95 1.83 -0.06 -10.46
CA VAL A 95 2.86 0.98 -10.54
C VAL A 95 4.25 0.36 -10.65
N ASP A 96 4.93 0.59 -11.77
CA ASP A 96 6.37 0.28 -11.88
C ASP A 96 7.15 1.08 -10.83
N PHE A 97 7.93 0.37 -10.01
CA PHE A 97 8.73 1.03 -8.98
C PHE A 97 9.77 1.99 -9.56
N LYS A 98 10.23 1.75 -10.79
CA LYS A 98 11.22 2.61 -11.45
C LYS A 98 10.58 3.79 -12.18
N ASN A 99 9.26 3.79 -12.33
CA ASN A 99 8.55 4.80 -13.12
C ASN A 99 7.17 5.13 -12.52
N PRO A 100 7.09 5.76 -11.33
CA PRO A 100 5.84 6.31 -10.84
C PRO A 100 5.37 7.45 -11.75
N THR A 101 4.08 7.49 -12.08
CA THR A 101 3.52 8.47 -13.03
C THR A 101 2.37 9.25 -12.39
N GLU A 102 2.13 10.47 -12.88
CA GLU A 102 0.96 11.27 -12.48
C GLU A 102 -0.35 10.60 -12.87
N ALA A 103 -0.40 9.83 -13.97
CA ALA A 103 -1.59 9.09 -14.37
C ALA A 103 -1.98 8.01 -13.35
N HIS A 104 -1.00 7.25 -12.83
CA HIS A 104 -1.25 6.30 -11.76
C HIS A 104 -1.70 7.00 -10.47
N PHE A 105 -1.12 8.17 -10.17
CA PHE A 105 -1.50 8.95 -9.01
C PHE A 105 -2.93 9.48 -9.11
N ALA A 106 -3.33 10.02 -10.26
CA ALA A 106 -4.69 10.47 -10.53
C ALA A 106 -5.71 9.33 -10.38
N GLN A 107 -5.45 8.17 -11.04
CA GLN A 107 -6.28 6.99 -10.90
C GLN A 107 -6.40 6.52 -9.45
N PHE A 108 -5.30 6.58 -8.69
CA PHE A 108 -5.30 6.25 -7.27
C PHE A 108 -6.19 7.20 -6.46
N CYS A 109 -6.09 8.52 -6.69
CA CYS A 109 -6.92 9.51 -6.03
C CYS A 109 -8.40 9.31 -6.33
N GLU A 110 -8.76 9.15 -7.61
CA GLU A 110 -10.13 8.90 -8.06
C GLU A 110 -10.70 7.63 -7.43
N THR A 111 -9.91 6.55 -7.42
CA THR A 111 -10.31 5.28 -6.79
C THR A 111 -10.58 5.47 -5.30
N LEU A 112 -9.65 6.10 -4.58
CA LEU A 112 -9.77 6.24 -3.13
C LEU A 112 -10.92 7.18 -2.73
N GLN A 113 -11.12 8.28 -3.46
CA GLN A 113 -12.25 9.19 -3.26
C GLN A 113 -13.60 8.51 -3.55
N GLY A 114 -13.67 7.72 -4.64
CA GLY A 114 -14.88 7.02 -5.04
C GLY A 114 -15.38 5.97 -4.04
N LEU A 115 -14.52 5.53 -3.11
CA LEU A 115 -14.87 4.55 -2.07
C LEU A 115 -15.58 5.16 -0.85
N GLY A 116 -15.54 6.49 -0.68
CA GLY A 116 -16.17 7.19 0.44
C GLY A 116 -15.75 6.61 1.80
N ASP A 117 -16.74 6.23 2.62
CA ASP A 117 -16.52 5.69 3.98
C ASP A 117 -16.13 4.20 4.02
N THR A 118 -15.97 3.55 2.86
CA THR A 118 -15.62 2.12 2.79
C THR A 118 -14.24 1.89 3.40
N LYS A 119 -14.14 0.95 4.36
CA LYS A 119 -12.84 0.55 4.90
C LYS A 119 -12.00 -0.14 3.82
N VAL A 120 -10.84 0.42 3.53
CA VAL A 120 -9.95 0.01 2.44
C VAL A 120 -8.57 -0.37 2.96
N LEU A 121 -8.04 -1.47 2.44
CA LEU A 121 -6.63 -1.81 2.53
C LEU A 121 -5.95 -1.39 1.23
N VAL A 122 -4.91 -0.55 1.31
CA VAL A 122 -4.06 -0.20 0.18
C VAL A 122 -2.70 -0.88 0.39
N HIS A 123 -2.27 -1.74 -0.53
CA HIS A 123 -0.99 -2.41 -0.38
C HIS A 123 -0.16 -2.44 -1.67
N CYS A 124 1.10 -2.83 -1.49
CA CYS A 124 2.00 -3.21 -2.58
C CYS A 124 2.96 -4.29 -2.03
N ALA A 125 4.16 -4.42 -2.58
CA ALA A 125 5.14 -5.37 -2.07
C ALA A 125 5.56 -5.11 -0.61
N ALA A 126 5.86 -3.84 -0.29
CA ALA A 126 6.58 -3.45 0.93
C ALA A 126 6.09 -2.14 1.56
N ASN A 127 4.89 -1.68 1.20
CA ASN A 127 4.31 -0.37 1.53
C ASN A 127 5.08 0.86 1.00
N MET A 128 6.13 0.70 0.20
CA MET A 128 6.92 1.84 -0.30
C MET A 128 6.18 2.69 -1.35
N ARG A 129 5.52 2.03 -2.33
CA ARG A 129 4.70 2.73 -3.34
C ARG A 129 3.51 3.43 -2.69
N VAL A 130 2.84 2.68 -1.83
CA VAL A 130 1.61 3.10 -1.15
C VAL A 130 1.88 4.27 -0.21
N SER A 131 2.91 4.21 0.63
CA SER A 131 3.27 5.33 1.51
C SER A 131 3.56 6.62 0.72
N ALA A 132 4.26 6.52 -0.42
CA ALA A 132 4.51 7.70 -1.27
C ALA A 132 3.23 8.25 -1.94
N PHE A 133 2.33 7.36 -2.38
CA PHE A 133 1.04 7.75 -2.95
C PHE A 133 0.12 8.36 -1.89
N MET A 134 0.06 7.78 -0.68
CA MET A 134 -0.70 8.30 0.45
C MET A 134 -0.16 9.63 0.96
N PHE A 135 1.17 9.81 0.98
CA PHE A 135 1.79 11.10 1.29
C PHE A 135 1.27 12.19 0.36
N ARG A 136 1.33 11.95 -0.96
CA ARG A 136 0.82 12.90 -1.94
C ARG A 136 -0.68 13.07 -1.85
N TYR A 137 -1.46 12.02 -1.68
CA TYR A 137 -2.92 12.12 -1.55
C TYR A 137 -3.30 13.02 -0.37
N ARG A 138 -2.71 12.79 0.80
CA ARG A 138 -3.00 13.60 2.01
C ARG A 138 -2.56 15.05 1.86
N ARG A 139 -1.46 15.30 1.15
CA ARG A 139 -0.98 16.67 0.87
C ARG A 139 -1.80 17.37 -0.23
N ASP A 140 -2.01 16.71 -1.36
CA ASP A 140 -2.54 17.30 -2.61
C ASP A 140 -4.06 17.33 -2.63
N VAL A 141 -4.72 16.39 -1.94
CA VAL A 141 -6.19 16.23 -1.96
C VAL A 141 -6.82 16.62 -0.63
N LEU A 142 -6.22 16.21 0.49
CA LEU A 142 -6.78 16.47 1.82
C LEU A 142 -6.23 17.74 2.50
N ASP A 143 -5.22 18.37 1.90
CA ASP A 143 -4.54 19.56 2.43
C ASP A 143 -4.06 19.39 3.90
N GLU A 144 -3.59 18.18 4.22
CA GLU A 144 -3.10 17.87 5.57
C GLU A 144 -1.71 18.49 5.84
N PRO A 145 -1.41 18.87 7.10
CA PRO A 145 -0.13 19.49 7.45
C PRO A 145 1.05 18.52 7.28
N ALA A 146 2.10 18.99 6.62
CA ALA A 146 3.23 18.19 6.16
C ALA A 146 4.00 17.41 7.26
N GLU A 147 4.00 17.91 8.51
CA GLU A 147 4.77 17.30 9.61
C GLU A 147 4.36 15.83 9.85
N ARG A 148 3.05 15.57 9.97
CA ARG A 148 2.55 14.19 10.19
C ARG A 148 2.71 13.31 8.96
N LEU A 149 2.66 13.89 7.76
CA LEU A 149 2.77 13.14 6.50
C LEU A 149 4.18 12.57 6.31
N LEU A 150 5.20 13.37 6.64
CA LEU A 150 6.59 12.96 6.51
C LEU A 150 6.96 11.88 7.54
N ASP A 151 6.44 11.96 8.76
CA ASP A 151 6.67 10.95 9.79
C ASP A 151 6.13 9.57 9.36
N ASP A 152 4.90 9.54 8.85
CA ASP A 152 4.29 8.29 8.36
C ASP A 152 5.09 7.70 7.18
N LEU A 153 5.51 8.54 6.22
CA LEU A 153 6.34 8.11 5.09
C LEU A 153 7.69 7.55 5.55
N HIS A 154 8.41 8.30 6.40
CA HIS A 154 9.73 7.93 6.90
C HIS A 154 9.70 6.73 7.86
N SER A 155 8.56 6.44 8.49
CA SER A 155 8.37 5.22 9.27
C SER A 155 8.47 3.96 8.40
N ILE A 156 8.09 4.06 7.13
CA ILE A 156 8.19 2.98 6.14
C ILE A 156 9.57 3.00 5.48
N TRP A 157 9.97 4.15 4.92
CA TRP A 157 11.24 4.31 4.22
C TRP A 157 11.55 5.78 3.91
N GLU A 158 12.80 6.07 3.56
CA GLU A 158 13.21 7.37 3.03
C GLU A 158 13.24 7.34 1.49
N PRO A 159 12.38 8.11 0.80
CA PRO A 159 12.34 8.11 -0.67
C PRO A 159 13.63 8.61 -1.31
N PHE A 160 14.07 7.90 -2.35
CA PHE A 160 15.24 8.27 -3.15
C PHE A 160 14.94 8.15 -4.64
N GLY A 161 15.83 8.69 -5.48
CA GLY A 161 15.73 8.58 -6.94
C GLY A 161 14.41 9.15 -7.49
N VAL A 162 13.72 8.35 -8.31
CA VAL A 162 12.44 8.73 -8.95
C VAL A 162 11.35 9.04 -7.92
N TRP A 163 11.36 8.37 -6.76
CA TRP A 163 10.34 8.57 -5.74
C TRP A 163 10.52 9.88 -4.99
N LYS A 164 11.77 10.30 -4.71
CA LYS A 164 12.04 11.63 -4.15
C LYS A 164 11.53 12.74 -5.06
N LYS A 165 11.68 12.59 -6.38
CA LYS A 165 11.14 13.53 -7.37
C LYS A 165 9.61 13.49 -7.40
N PHE A 166 9.04 12.29 -7.43
CA PHE A 166 7.59 12.08 -7.46
C PHE A 166 6.87 12.72 -6.27
N ILE A 167 7.39 12.55 -5.04
CA ILE A 167 6.78 13.19 -3.86
C ILE A 167 7.04 14.70 -3.81
N ALA A 168 8.02 15.22 -4.54
CA ALA A 168 8.31 16.65 -4.59
C ALA A 168 7.47 17.40 -5.66
N THR A 169 6.74 16.68 -6.51
CA THR A 169 5.81 17.28 -7.48
C THR A 169 4.77 18.12 -6.73
N PRO A 170 4.51 19.39 -7.10
CA PRO A 170 3.48 20.20 -6.46
C PRO A 170 2.07 19.64 -6.76
N PRO A 171 1.06 19.98 -5.93
CA PRO A 171 -0.33 19.66 -6.25
C PRO A 171 -0.71 20.30 -7.60
N PRO A 172 -1.60 19.67 -8.39
CA PRO A 172 -2.09 20.25 -9.63
C PRO A 172 -2.82 21.58 -9.35
N ASP A 173 -2.67 22.55 -10.25
CA ASP A 173 -3.29 23.86 -10.14
C ASP A 173 -4.83 23.74 -10.07
N PRO A 174 -5.49 24.25 -9.01
CA PRO A 174 -6.94 24.23 -8.90
C PRO A 174 -7.66 24.91 -10.07
N GLU A 175 -7.03 25.91 -10.72
CA GLU A 175 -7.64 26.68 -11.82
C GLU A 175 -7.54 25.96 -13.18
N ALA A 176 -6.69 24.94 -13.31
CA ALA A 176 -6.50 24.20 -14.57
C ALA A 176 -7.52 23.07 -14.80
N GLN A 177 -8.43 22.84 -13.85
CA GLN A 177 -9.46 21.77 -13.90
C GLN A 177 -10.91 22.31 -13.92
N ALA A 178 -11.09 23.63 -14.04
CA ALA A 178 -12.38 24.30 -14.15
C ALA A 178 -12.77 24.59 -15.61
#